data_AF-A0A1I1AVD6-F1
#
_entry.id   AF-A0A1I1AVD6-F1
#
_cell.length_a   1.000
_cell.length_b   1.000
_cell.length_c   1.000
_cell.angle_alpha   90.00
_cell.angle_beta   90.00
_cell.angle_gamma   90.00
#
_symmetry.space_group_name_H-M   'P 1'
#
loop_
_entity.id
_entity.type
_entity.pdbx_description
1 polymer ?
#
loop_
_entity_poly.entity_id
_entity_poly.type
_entity_poly.pdbx_seq_one_letter_code
_entity_poly.pdbx_strand_id
1 'polypeptide(L)'
;EKEMWVYLLAYNLIRMIMLQSALLADVLPRALSFKHTLQLWLATGDTLRHPNDDDNVAEFLALVAEQTIGNRPGRIEPRAIKRRPKPYPLLMQARTPAREMLRKYDHPKKLSKCHSTLTLFNFFSCWPGVAGLVGGFRICSIRGVTGGLN
;
A
#
# COMPACT_ATOMS: atom_id res chain seq x y z
N GLU A 1 2.04 14.07 -30.67
CA GLU A 1 1.52 12.69 -30.60
C GLU A 1 2.61 11.62 -30.65
N LYS A 2 3.53 11.64 -31.63
CA LYS A 2 4.62 10.65 -31.79
C LYS A 2 5.47 10.42 -30.54
N GLU A 3 5.75 11.46 -29.77
CA GLU A 3 6.57 11.39 -28.55
C GLU A 3 5.99 10.46 -27.48
N MET A 4 4.66 10.44 -27.30
CA MET A 4 4.00 9.57 -26.32
C MET A 4 4.20 8.08 -26.63
N TRP A 5 4.11 7.73 -27.91
CA TRP A 5 4.32 6.37 -28.38
C TRP A 5 5.77 5.92 -28.19
N VAL A 6 6.73 6.82 -28.42
CA VAL A 6 8.16 6.55 -28.18
C VAL A 6 8.41 6.28 -26.70
N TYR A 7 7.85 7.07 -25.79
CA TYR A 7 7.99 6.81 -24.35
C TYR A 7 7.37 5.48 -23.93
N LEU A 8 6.20 5.15 -24.47
CA LEU A 8 5.53 3.89 -24.15
C LEU A 8 6.33 2.69 -24.68
N LEU A 9 6.89 2.80 -25.89
CA LEU A 9 7.78 1.79 -26.46
C LEU A 9 9.03 1.60 -25.58
N ALA A 10 9.76 2.67 -25.28
CA ALA A 10 10.96 2.62 -24.44
C ALA A 10 10.69 2.01 -23.05
N TYR A 11 9.58 2.39 -22.43
CA TYR A 11 9.16 1.84 -21.14
C TYR A 11 8.93 0.32 -21.19
N ASN A 12 8.24 -0.14 -22.24
CA ASN A 12 7.97 -1.56 -22.42
C ASN A 12 9.23 -2.36 -22.77
N LEU A 13 10.19 -1.78 -23.51
CA LEU A 13 11.48 -2.42 -23.79
C LEU A 13 12.27 -2.66 -22.51
N ILE A 14 12.41 -1.66 -21.65
CA ILE A 14 13.09 -1.83 -20.34
C ILE A 14 12.37 -2.88 -19.50
N ARG A 15 11.02 -2.91 -19.50
CA ARG A 15 10.23 -3.94 -18.81
C ARG A 15 10.51 -5.36 -19.33
N MET A 16 10.70 -5.52 -20.64
CA MET A 16 11.04 -6.81 -21.25
C MET A 16 12.44 -7.29 -20.85
N ILE A 17 13.43 -6.37 -20.84
CA ILE A 17 14.78 -6.67 -20.36
C ILE A 17 14.76 -7.13 -18.91
N MET A 18 14.02 -6.42 -18.05
CA MET A 18 13.83 -6.82 -16.66
C MET A 18 13.19 -8.21 -16.54
N LEU A 19 12.20 -8.53 -17.38
CA LEU A 19 11.56 -9.83 -17.38
C LEU A 19 12.54 -10.95 -17.76
N GLN A 20 13.34 -10.76 -18.80
CA GLN A 20 14.35 -11.74 -19.23
C GLN A 20 15.42 -11.96 -18.17
N SER A 21 15.93 -10.86 -17.59
CA SER A 21 16.91 -10.92 -16.49
C SER A 21 16.33 -11.67 -15.28
N ALA A 22 15.06 -11.41 -14.96
CA ALA A 22 14.36 -12.06 -13.87
C ALA A 22 14.16 -13.57 -14.10
N LEU A 23 13.88 -13.99 -15.34
CA LEU A 23 13.78 -15.39 -15.72
C LEU A 23 15.13 -16.11 -15.59
N LEU A 24 16.23 -15.44 -15.94
CA LEU A 24 17.58 -16.02 -15.82
C LEU A 24 18.02 -16.21 -14.37
N ALA A 25 17.67 -15.26 -13.49
CA ALA A 25 18.04 -15.31 -12.07
C ALA A 25 16.97 -15.92 -11.15
N ASP A 26 15.86 -16.44 -11.71
CA ASP A 26 14.70 -16.97 -10.97
C ASP A 26 14.16 -16.02 -9.89
N VAL A 27 14.06 -14.73 -10.23
CA VAL A 27 13.51 -13.69 -9.33
C VAL A 27 12.22 -13.09 -9.89
N LEU A 28 11.46 -12.43 -9.03
CA LEU A 28 10.27 -11.71 -9.47
C LEU A 28 10.69 -10.44 -10.27
N PRO A 29 10.14 -10.17 -11.46
CA PRO A 29 10.47 -8.95 -12.22
C PRO A 29 10.20 -7.64 -11.46
N ARG A 30 9.27 -7.68 -10.49
CA ARG A 30 8.96 -6.54 -9.59
C ARG A 30 10.06 -6.27 -8.56
N ALA A 31 10.92 -7.24 -8.27
CA ALA A 31 12.03 -7.10 -7.36
C ALA A 31 13.22 -6.40 -8.01
N LEU A 32 13.27 -6.31 -9.34
CA LEU A 32 14.36 -5.64 -10.06
C LEU A 32 14.18 -4.12 -10.09
N SER A 33 15.29 -3.39 -10.04
CA SER A 33 15.28 -1.92 -10.05
C SER A 33 15.22 -1.37 -11.47
N PHE A 34 14.10 -0.73 -11.84
CA PHE A 34 13.94 -0.08 -13.15
C PHE A 34 15.05 0.95 -13.43
N LYS A 35 15.41 1.77 -12.42
CA LYS A 35 16.44 2.80 -12.57
C LYS A 35 17.80 2.18 -12.88
N HIS A 36 18.13 1.06 -12.24
CA HIS A 36 19.38 0.37 -12.46
C HIS A 36 19.44 -0.22 -13.88
N THR A 37 18.38 -0.91 -14.32
CA THR A 37 18.29 -1.42 -15.69
C THR A 37 18.46 -0.33 -16.74
N LEU A 38 17.85 0.84 -16.51
CA LEU A 38 18.00 1.99 -17.40
C LEU A 38 19.45 2.53 -17.42
N GLN A 39 20.12 2.59 -16.26
CA GLN A 39 21.52 3.02 -16.18
C GLN A 39 22.45 2.05 -16.90
N LEU A 40 22.26 0.74 -16.69
CA LEU A 40 23.01 -0.28 -17.41
C LEU A 40 22.76 -0.21 -18.91
N TRP A 41 21.50 -0.11 -19.35
CA TRP A 41 21.15 0.01 -20.77
C TRP A 41 21.83 1.20 -21.46
N LEU A 42 21.90 2.35 -20.79
CA LEU A 42 22.60 3.51 -21.31
C LEU A 42 24.12 3.31 -21.34
N ALA A 43 24.67 2.56 -20.39
CA ALA A 43 26.11 2.29 -20.31
C ALA A 43 26.58 1.20 -21.29
N THR A 44 25.75 0.20 -21.58
CA THR A 44 26.08 -0.93 -22.46
C THR A 44 25.73 -0.71 -23.93
N GLY A 45 25.21 0.48 -24.29
CA GLY A 45 24.68 0.77 -25.61
C GLY A 45 25.64 0.54 -26.79
N ASP A 46 26.94 0.74 -26.60
CA ASP A 46 27.94 0.46 -27.64
C ASP A 46 28.40 -1.01 -27.66
N THR A 47 28.40 -1.70 -26.51
CA THR A 47 28.79 -3.11 -26.40
C THR A 47 27.75 -4.05 -27.00
N LEU A 48 26.45 -3.74 -26.84
CA LEU A 48 25.34 -4.56 -27.33
C LEU A 48 25.03 -4.35 -28.83
N ARG A 49 25.77 -3.48 -29.53
CA ARG A 49 25.59 -3.23 -30.97
C ARG A 49 26.16 -4.33 -31.86
N HIS A 50 27.03 -5.18 -31.33
CA HIS A 50 27.63 -6.25 -32.11
C HIS A 50 26.71 -7.48 -32.13
N PRO A 51 26.20 -7.91 -33.30
CA PRO A 51 25.10 -8.88 -33.40
C PRO A 51 25.48 -10.34 -33.08
N ASN A 52 26.75 -10.64 -32.82
CA ASN A 52 27.26 -12.00 -32.59
C ASN A 52 27.69 -12.25 -31.14
N ASP A 53 27.21 -11.43 -30.20
CA ASP A 53 27.73 -11.39 -28.83
C ASP A 53 26.66 -11.81 -27.81
N ASP A 54 26.13 -13.02 -28.02
CA ASP A 54 25.14 -13.64 -27.12
C ASP A 54 25.67 -13.71 -25.67
N ASP A 55 26.99 -13.88 -25.51
CA ASP A 55 27.68 -13.87 -24.22
C ASP A 55 27.58 -12.51 -23.53
N ASN A 56 27.78 -11.40 -24.26
CA ASN A 56 27.62 -10.04 -23.71
C ASN A 56 26.17 -9.73 -23.33
N VAL A 57 25.19 -10.28 -24.06
CA VAL A 57 23.77 -10.14 -23.72
C VAL A 57 23.47 -10.90 -22.42
N ALA A 58 23.97 -12.13 -22.29
CA ALA A 58 23.80 -12.93 -21.08
C ALA A 58 24.44 -12.25 -19.86
N GLU A 59 25.66 -11.73 -19.99
CA GLU A 59 26.35 -10.99 -18.94
C GLU A 59 25.58 -9.72 -18.54
N PHE A 60 25.09 -8.95 -19.51
CA PHE A 60 24.26 -7.78 -19.25
C PHE A 60 23.00 -8.13 -18.45
N LEU A 61 22.29 -9.21 -18.83
CA LEU A 61 21.09 -9.64 -18.11
C LEU A 61 21.41 -10.13 -16.69
N ALA A 62 22.56 -10.79 -16.49
CA ALA A 62 23.04 -11.18 -15.17
C ALA A 62 23.33 -9.96 -14.28
N LEU A 63 23.99 -8.92 -14.82
CA LEU A 63 24.23 -7.67 -14.10
C LEU A 63 22.94 -6.97 -13.70
N VAL A 64 21.94 -6.95 -14.59
CA VAL A 64 20.61 -6.39 -14.28
C VAL A 64 19.95 -7.12 -13.11
N ALA A 65 20.13 -8.44 -13.02
CA ALA A 65 19.54 -9.25 -11.97
C ALA A 65 20.21 -9.07 -10.60
N GLU A 66 21.47 -8.65 -10.56
CA GLU A 66 22.23 -8.45 -9.32
C GLU A 66 21.61 -7.37 -8.43
N GLN A 67 21.16 -6.26 -9.01
CA GLN A 67 20.58 -5.15 -8.24
C GLN A 67 19.07 -5.29 -8.06
N THR A 68 18.67 -5.83 -6.92
CA THR A 68 17.28 -5.87 -6.48
C THR A 68 16.88 -4.62 -5.67
N ILE A 69 15.60 -4.30 -5.68
CA ILE A 69 14.99 -3.28 -4.83
C ILE A 69 15.01 -3.81 -3.40
N GLY A 70 15.86 -3.23 -2.57
CA GLY A 70 15.94 -3.58 -1.16
C GLY A 70 14.60 -3.44 -0.45
N ASN A 71 14.19 -4.50 0.23
CA ASN A 71 13.10 -4.42 1.20
C ASN A 71 13.55 -3.52 2.36
N ARG A 72 12.69 -2.60 2.77
CA ARG A 72 12.90 -1.74 3.96
C ARG A 72 12.00 -2.25 5.10
N PRO A 73 12.33 -3.42 5.70
CA PRO A 73 11.53 -3.99 6.77
C PRO A 73 11.49 -3.00 7.94
N GLY A 74 10.31 -2.77 8.49
CA GLY A 74 10.10 -1.80 9.57
C GLY A 74 9.52 -0.45 9.14
N ARG A 75 9.37 -0.19 7.83
CA ARG A 75 8.60 0.96 7.33
C ARG A 75 7.10 0.66 7.35
N ILE A 76 6.54 0.66 8.56
CA ILE A 76 5.10 0.50 8.80
C ILE A 76 4.60 1.80 9.43
N GLU A 77 3.60 2.44 8.83
CA GLU A 77 3.01 3.69 9.34
C GLU A 77 1.50 3.54 9.52
N PRO A 78 0.91 4.08 10.61
CA PRO A 78 -0.52 4.06 10.80
C PRO A 78 -1.24 4.82 9.69
N ARG A 79 -2.30 4.19 9.16
CA ARG A 79 -3.19 4.78 8.15
C ARG A 79 -4.15 5.76 8.80
N ALA A 80 -3.59 6.78 9.44
CA ALA A 80 -4.28 7.82 10.21
C ALA A 80 -3.66 9.19 9.92
N ILE A 81 -4.45 10.25 10.02
CA ILE A 81 -4.05 11.62 9.66
C ILE A 81 -3.91 12.49 10.89
N LYS A 82 -2.95 13.42 10.90
CA LYS A 82 -2.76 14.32 12.04
C LYS A 82 -3.76 15.48 12.12
N ARG A 83 -4.11 16.12 10.99
CA ARG A 83 -4.83 17.42 11.02
C ARG A 83 -5.82 17.71 9.88
N ARG A 84 -5.76 17.05 8.71
CA ARG A 84 -6.57 17.44 7.53
C ARG A 84 -7.86 16.61 7.39
N PRO A 85 -9.00 17.19 6.94
CA PRO A 85 -10.24 16.44 6.69
C PRO A 85 -10.12 15.62 5.40
N LYS A 86 -9.44 14.48 5.48
CA LYS A 86 -9.67 13.35 4.56
C LYS A 86 -10.42 12.27 5.38
N PRO A 87 -11.15 11.34 4.74
CA PRO A 87 -11.90 10.30 5.44
C PRO A 87 -10.98 9.20 6.00
N TYR A 88 -10.11 9.58 6.92
CA TYR A 88 -9.20 8.71 7.66
C TYR A 88 -9.31 9.04 9.15
N PRO A 89 -9.14 8.05 10.03
CA PRO A 89 -9.14 8.31 11.47
C PRO A 89 -8.01 9.27 11.84
N LEU A 90 -8.22 10.08 12.88
CA LEU A 90 -7.19 10.96 13.40
C LEU A 90 -6.15 10.14 14.18
N LEU A 91 -4.88 10.49 14.01
CA LEU A 91 -3.79 9.90 14.78
C LEU A 91 -3.73 10.58 16.15
N MET A 92 -4.49 10.04 17.11
CA MET A 92 -4.59 10.56 18.48
C MET A 92 -3.45 10.08 19.40
N GLN A 93 -2.77 9.00 19.01
CA GLN A 93 -1.67 8.40 19.76
C GLN A 93 -0.31 8.72 19.13
N ALA A 94 0.76 8.62 19.94
CA ALA A 94 2.12 8.71 19.43
C ALA A 94 2.40 7.63 18.37
N ARG A 95 3.37 7.89 17.48
CA ARG A 95 3.67 6.98 16.36
C ARG A 95 4.25 5.65 16.81
N THR A 96 5.07 5.63 17.87
CA THR A 96 5.70 4.40 18.38
C THR A 96 4.68 3.34 18.82
N PRO A 97 3.73 3.61 19.72
CA PRO A 97 2.72 2.61 20.09
C PRO A 97 1.79 2.26 18.92
N ALA A 98 1.52 3.21 18.01
CA ALA A 98 0.74 2.92 16.80
C ALA A 98 1.43 1.90 15.89
N ARG A 99 2.75 2.02 15.72
CA ARG A 99 3.53 1.07 14.92
C ARG A 99 3.57 -0.31 15.58
N GLU A 100 3.68 -0.38 16.90
CA GLU A 100 3.63 -1.65 17.65
C GLU A 100 2.28 -2.35 17.51
N MET A 101 1.18 -1.60 17.59
CA MET A 101 -0.16 -2.15 17.38
C MET A 101 -0.33 -2.70 15.96
N LEU A 102 0.22 -2.01 14.94
CA LEU A 102 0.18 -2.49 13.56
C LEU A 102 1.05 -3.74 13.34
N ARG A 103 2.20 -3.85 14.03
CA ARG A 103 3.02 -5.07 13.97
C ARG A 103 2.31 -6.28 14.56
N LYS A 104 1.41 -6.08 15.53
CA LYS A 104 0.66 -7.14 16.20
C LYS A 104 -0.64 -7.52 15.48
N TYR A 105 -1.36 -6.54 14.95
CA TYR A 105 -2.74 -6.71 14.47
C TYR A 105 -2.95 -6.32 13.00
N ASP A 106 -1.87 -6.02 12.27
CA ASP A 106 -1.89 -5.54 10.89
C ASP A 106 -2.73 -4.26 10.66
N HIS A 107 -2.87 -3.85 9.40
CA HIS A 107 -3.72 -2.72 9.04
C HIS A 107 -5.21 -3.10 9.11
N PRO A 108 -6.06 -2.28 9.74
CA PRO A 108 -7.50 -2.52 9.71
C PRO A 108 -8.01 -2.45 8.27
N LYS A 109 -8.80 -3.46 7.86
CA LYS A 109 -9.46 -3.47 6.55
C LYS A 109 -10.37 -2.26 6.44
N LYS A 110 -10.36 -1.58 5.28
CA LYS A 110 -11.23 -0.42 5.05
C LYS A 110 -12.69 -0.88 5.14
N LEU A 111 -13.42 -0.42 6.16
CA LEU A 111 -14.87 -0.60 6.21
C LEU A 111 -15.46 0.07 4.96
N SER A 112 -16.10 -0.70 4.09
CA SER A 112 -16.95 -0.15 3.04
C SER A 112 -18.05 0.67 3.70
N LYS A 113 -18.34 1.87 3.19
CA LYS A 113 -19.46 2.67 3.70
C LYS A 113 -20.76 1.88 3.50
N CYS A 114 -21.28 1.27 4.54
CA CYS A 114 -22.66 0.79 4.55
C CYS A 114 -23.56 2.02 4.41
N HIS A 115 -24.32 2.11 3.33
CA HIS A 115 -25.45 3.01 3.25
C HIS A 115 -26.57 2.39 4.08
N SER A 116 -26.50 2.45 5.41
CA SER A 116 -27.64 2.14 6.25
C SER A 116 -28.38 3.44 6.53
N THR A 117 -29.33 3.79 5.66
CA THR A 117 -30.39 4.72 6.00
C THR A 117 -31.28 4.08 7.06
N LEU A 118 -30.89 4.20 8.32
CA LEU A 118 -31.82 4.17 9.45
C LEU A 118 -31.59 5.44 10.25
N THR A 119 -32.01 6.53 9.64
CA THR A 119 -32.51 7.71 10.34
C THR A 119 -33.60 7.26 11.32
N LEU A 120 -33.29 7.28 12.61
CA LEU A 120 -34.26 7.75 13.61
C LEU A 120 -33.73 9.06 14.17
N PHE A 121 -34.01 10.09 13.37
CA PHE A 121 -34.29 11.43 13.83
C PHE A 121 -35.30 11.33 14.98
N ASN A 122 -34.94 11.81 16.16
CA ASN A 122 -35.88 12.48 17.05
C ASN A 122 -35.08 13.44 17.93
N PHE A 123 -34.76 14.58 17.32
CA PHE A 123 -34.31 15.79 18.02
C PHE A 123 -35.37 16.87 17.74
N PHE A 124 -36.50 16.74 18.42
CA PHE A 124 -37.62 17.68 18.55
C PHE A 124 -38.15 17.35 19.97
N SER A 125 -38.33 18.22 20.97
CA SER A 125 -38.26 19.67 21.13
C SER A 125 -38.40 19.96 22.64
N CYS A 126 -38.16 21.21 23.03
CA CYS A 126 -38.75 21.87 24.22
C CYS A 126 -38.09 21.69 25.60
N TRP A 127 -37.36 22.72 26.01
CA TRP A 127 -37.23 23.19 27.41
C TRP A 127 -38.49 24.05 27.72
N PRO A 128 -39.02 24.29 28.96
CA PRO A 128 -38.52 23.99 30.30
C PRO A 128 -39.52 23.42 31.36
N GLY A 129 -38.96 22.87 32.45
CA GLY A 129 -39.53 22.88 33.80
C GLY A 129 -40.76 22.02 34.13
N VAL A 130 -40.56 20.81 34.67
CA VAL A 130 -41.42 20.20 35.70
C VAL A 130 -40.56 19.27 36.58
N ALA A 131 -40.73 19.41 37.89
CA ALA A 131 -40.13 18.60 38.94
C ALA A 131 -40.70 17.17 38.99
N GLY A 132 -39.90 16.23 39.50
CA GLY A 132 -40.40 14.98 40.08
C GLY A 132 -39.80 13.70 39.47
N LEU A 133 -39.15 12.92 40.34
CA LEU A 133 -39.31 11.45 40.49
C LEU A 133 -39.46 10.65 39.17
N VAL A 134 -38.60 9.71 38.80
CA VAL A 134 -38.39 8.40 39.43
C VAL A 134 -37.24 7.69 38.69
N GLY A 135 -36.36 6.97 39.41
CA GLY A 135 -35.96 5.63 38.98
C GLY A 135 -34.66 5.44 38.17
N GLY A 136 -33.62 4.97 38.87
CA GLY A 136 -32.97 3.72 38.50
C GLY A 136 -32.08 3.70 37.25
N PHE A 137 -30.82 4.08 37.43
CA PHE A 137 -29.72 3.69 36.55
C PHE A 137 -29.60 2.14 36.50
N ARG A 138 -29.89 1.51 35.36
CA ARG A 138 -29.38 0.19 35.02
C ARG A 138 -28.65 0.26 33.69
N ILE A 139 -27.33 0.28 33.78
CA ILE A 139 -26.40 0.03 32.68
C ILE A 139 -26.64 -1.42 32.25
N CYS A 140 -27.31 -1.63 31.11
CA CYS A 140 -27.40 -2.95 30.51
C CYS A 140 -26.11 -3.21 29.72
N SER A 141 -25.30 -4.10 30.28
CA SER A 141 -24.09 -4.70 29.71
C SER A 141 -24.31 -5.13 28.26
N ILE A 142 -23.54 -4.57 27.33
CA ILE A 142 -23.38 -5.16 25.99
C ILE A 142 -22.45 -6.35 26.16
N ARG A 143 -23.04 -7.55 26.29
CA ARG A 143 -22.35 -8.83 26.17
C ARG A 143 -21.62 -8.88 24.82
N GLY A 144 -20.31 -9.06 24.87
CA GLY A 144 -19.51 -9.41 23.70
C GLY A 144 -19.98 -10.76 23.15
N VAL A 145 -20.35 -10.78 21.87
CA VAL A 145 -20.57 -12.00 21.13
C VAL A 145 -19.20 -12.54 20.74
N THR A 146 -18.76 -13.57 21.46
CA THR A 146 -17.74 -14.51 21.02
C THR A 146 -18.34 -15.36 19.89
N GLY A 147 -17.87 -15.15 18.66
CA GLY A 147 -18.17 -16.00 17.52
C GLY A 147 -16.86 -16.57 16.97
N GLY A 148 -16.51 -17.77 17.43
CA GLY A 148 -15.52 -18.63 16.79
C GLY A 148 -16.19 -19.71 15.94
N LEU A 149 -15.39 -20.26 15.02
CA LEU A 149 -15.61 -21.42 14.12
C LEU A 149 -16.45 -21.06 12.87
N ASN A 150 -15.99 -21.31 11.64
CA ASN A 150 -15.13 -22.38 11.11
C ASN A 150 -13.95 -21.87 10.28
#